data_AF-T0YU98-F1
#
_entry.id   AF-T0YU98-F1
#
_cell.length_a   1.000
_cell.length_b   1.000
_cell.length_c   1.000
_cell.angle_alpha   90.00
_cell.angle_beta   90.00
_cell.angle_gamma   90.00
#
_symmetry.space_group_name_H-M   'P 1'
#
loop_
_entity.id
_entity.type
_entity.pdbx_description
1 polymer ?
#
loop_
_entity_poly.entity_id
_entity_poly.type
_entity_poly.pdbx_seq_one_letter_code
_entity_poly.pdbx_strand_id
1 'polypeptide(L)'
;HLANLATKAGVEGKHCRIRAPLIAWSKERIVREGMALGVDYGMTVSCYQADGEGRACGKCDACRLRRAGFEAAGVPDPTRYR
;
A
#
# COMPACT_ATOMS: atom_id res chain seq x y z
N HIS A 1 -10.43 20.66 -9.99
CA HIS A 1 -9.25 19.86 -9.60
C HIS A 1 -8.09 20.26 -10.51
N LEU A 2 -6.89 20.52 -9.98
CA LEU A 2 -5.75 20.99 -10.78
C LEU A 2 -5.48 20.11 -12.03
N ALA A 3 -5.67 18.79 -11.89
CA ALA A 3 -5.56 17.83 -13.00
C ALA A 3 -6.43 18.16 -14.23
N ASN A 4 -7.60 18.80 -14.06
CA ASN A 4 -8.48 19.16 -15.17
C ASN A 4 -8.21 20.57 -15.72
N LEU A 5 -7.39 21.38 -15.04
CA LEU A 5 -7.03 22.74 -15.46
C LEU A 5 -5.60 22.82 -16.03
N ALA A 6 -4.70 21.96 -15.55
CA ALA A 6 -3.28 21.98 -15.89
C ALA A 6 -2.88 20.92 -16.93
N THR A 7 -3.85 20.27 -17.59
CA THR A 7 -3.59 19.27 -18.63
C THR A 7 -4.38 19.59 -19.88
N LYS A 8 -3.78 19.36 -21.07
CA LYS A 8 -4.46 19.51 -22.36
C LYS A 8 -5.77 18.70 -22.42
N ALA A 9 -5.71 17.44 -21.98
CA ALA A 9 -6.88 16.57 -21.92
C ALA A 9 -8.00 17.16 -21.04
N GLY A 10 -7.66 17.71 -19.88
CA GLY A 10 -8.61 18.35 -18.97
C GLY A 10 -9.31 19.57 -19.58
N VAL A 11 -8.55 20.49 -20.19
CA VAL A 11 -9.11 21.71 -20.79
C VAL A 11 -9.88 21.44 -22.09
N GLU A 12 -9.61 20.33 -22.77
CA GLU A 12 -10.36 19.83 -23.94
C GLU A 12 -11.56 18.95 -23.55
N GLY A 13 -11.97 18.94 -22.27
CA GLY A 13 -13.19 18.27 -21.79
C GLY A 13 -13.03 16.79 -21.43
N LYS A 14 -11.83 16.21 -21.56
CA LYS A 14 -11.52 14.84 -21.11
C LYS A 14 -11.10 14.85 -19.65
N HIS A 15 -12.06 15.08 -18.76
CA HIS A 15 -11.81 15.20 -17.33
C HIS A 15 -11.29 13.89 -16.71
N CYS A 16 -10.26 14.01 -15.88
CA CYS A 16 -9.77 12.94 -15.04
C CYS A 16 -10.36 13.06 -13.63
N ARG A 17 -10.65 11.91 -13.00
CA ARG A 17 -11.01 11.83 -11.59
C ARG A 17 -9.95 11.02 -10.83
N ILE A 18 -9.20 11.71 -9.96
CA ILE A 18 -8.26 11.06 -9.06
C ILE A 18 -9.07 10.38 -7.94
N ARG A 19 -8.89 9.07 -7.77
CA ARG A 19 -9.41 8.32 -6.63
C ARG A 19 -8.24 7.92 -5.75
N ALA A 20 -8.16 8.50 -4.55
CA ALA A 20 -7.15 8.17 -3.56
C ALA A 20 -7.82 7.55 -2.32
N PRO A 21 -8.45 6.37 -2.44
CA PRO A 21 -9.30 5.80 -1.38
C PRO A 21 -8.52 5.56 -0.08
N LEU A 22 -7.22 5.31 -0.17
CA LEU A 22 -6.38 4.97 0.98
C LEU A 22 -5.76 6.19 1.67
N ILE A 23 -5.91 7.41 1.15
CA ILE A 23 -5.13 8.59 1.59
C ILE A 23 -5.32 8.94 3.07
N ALA A 24 -6.50 8.66 3.62
CA ALA A 24 -6.83 8.90 5.02
C ALA A 24 -6.87 7.61 5.86
N TRP A 25 -6.45 6.47 5.30
CA TRP A 25 -6.54 5.19 5.98
C TRP A 25 -5.29 4.90 6.80
N SER A 26 -5.49 4.31 7.98
CA SER A 26 -4.41 3.69 8.73
C SER A 26 -3.91 2.42 8.03
N LYS A 27 -2.69 1.99 8.37
CA LYS A 27 -2.14 0.75 7.83
C LYS A 27 -2.95 -0.48 8.25
N GLU A 28 -3.46 -0.48 9.48
CA GLU A 28 -4.42 -1.47 9.99
C GLU A 28 -5.65 -1.59 9.07
N ARG A 29 -6.29 -0.46 8.75
CA ARG A 29 -7.47 -0.44 7.88
C ARG A 29 -7.14 -0.95 6.48
N ILE A 30 -6.00 -0.56 5.92
CA ILE A 30 -5.54 -1.06 4.62
C ILE A 30 -5.39 -2.59 4.65
N VAL A 31 -4.81 -3.15 5.72
CA VAL A 31 -4.67 -4.60 5.89
C VAL A 31 -6.03 -5.28 5.98
N ARG A 32 -6.94 -4.79 6.86
CA ARG A 32 -8.29 -5.36 6.99
C ARG A 32 -9.07 -5.34 5.68
N GLU A 33 -9.02 -4.23 4.95
CA GLU A 33 -9.70 -4.12 3.66
C GLU A 33 -9.10 -5.09 2.64
N GLY A 34 -7.77 -5.18 2.54
CA GLY A 34 -7.13 -6.13 1.63
C GLY A 34 -7.47 -7.58 1.95
N MET A 35 -7.54 -7.95 3.24
CA MET A 35 -7.99 -9.28 3.65
C MET A 35 -9.44 -9.54 3.26
N ALA A 36 -10.34 -8.57 3.47
CA ALA A 36 -11.75 -8.68 3.07
C ALA A 36 -11.93 -8.83 1.55
N LEU A 37 -11.03 -8.23 0.77
CA LEU A 37 -11.00 -8.34 -0.70
C LEU A 37 -10.25 -9.59 -1.21
N GLY A 38 -9.69 -10.42 -0.32
CA GLY A 38 -8.95 -11.63 -0.69
C GLY A 38 -7.56 -11.37 -1.28
N VAL A 39 -6.91 -10.26 -0.91
CA VAL A 39 -5.54 -9.95 -1.35
C VAL A 39 -4.55 -10.94 -0.75
N ASP A 40 -3.75 -11.59 -1.61
CA ASP A 40 -2.59 -12.36 -1.17
C ASP A 40 -1.42 -11.43 -0.83
N TYR A 41 -1.30 -11.09 0.45
CA TYR A 41 -0.21 -10.25 0.95
C TYR A 41 1.17 -10.91 0.88
N GLY A 42 1.26 -12.24 0.70
CA GLY A 42 2.53 -12.95 0.51
C GLY A 42 3.19 -12.65 -0.83
N MET A 43 2.41 -12.22 -1.83
CA MET A 43 2.91 -11.78 -3.14
C MET A 43 3.39 -10.33 -3.16
N THR A 44 3.24 -9.60 -2.05
CA THR A 44 3.53 -8.15 -1.99
C THR A 44 4.86 -7.85 -1.33
N VAL A 45 5.55 -6.84 -1.84
CA VAL A 45 6.79 -6.31 -1.23
C VAL A 45 6.54 -4.90 -0.71
N SER A 46 6.84 -4.68 0.57
CA SER A 46 6.87 -3.34 1.16
C SER A 46 8.26 -2.89 1.54
N CYS A 47 9.21 -3.81 1.71
CA CYS A 47 10.55 -3.50 2.18
C CYS A 47 11.36 -2.73 1.14
N TYR A 48 12.06 -1.68 1.57
CA TYR A 48 12.99 -0.91 0.72
C TYR A 48 14.29 -1.65 0.39
N GLN A 49 14.59 -2.72 1.12
CA GLN A 49 15.86 -3.43 1.07
C GLN A 49 15.64 -4.96 1.09
N ALA A 50 14.65 -5.45 0.34
CA ALA A 50 14.48 -6.89 0.16
C ALA A 50 15.78 -7.51 -0.44
N ASP A 51 16.14 -8.74 -0.07
CA ASP A 51 17.24 -9.43 -0.74
C ASP A 51 16.80 -10.01 -2.09
N GLY A 52 17.74 -10.65 -2.80
CA GLY A 52 17.47 -11.36 -4.05
C GLY A 52 16.48 -12.52 -3.93
N GLU A 53 16.16 -12.98 -2.71
CA GLU A 53 15.13 -14.00 -2.45
C GLU A 53 13.79 -13.39 -2.03
N GLY A 54 13.68 -12.05 -2.03
CA GLY A 54 12.48 -11.31 -1.65
C GLY A 54 12.25 -11.16 -0.14
N ARG A 55 13.19 -11.57 0.72
CA ARG A 55 13.04 -11.43 2.18
C ARG A 55 13.23 -9.99 2.62
N ALA A 56 12.26 -9.51 3.40
CA ALA A 56 12.27 -8.17 3.95
C ALA A 56 13.37 -7.98 5.01
N CYS A 57 14.02 -6.81 5.03
CA CYS A 57 15.15 -6.53 5.91
C CYS A 57 14.79 -6.37 7.39
N GLY A 58 13.50 -6.27 7.74
CA GLY A 58 13.02 -6.14 9.13
C GLY A 58 13.29 -4.81 9.83
N LYS A 59 14.21 -3.98 9.31
CA LYS A 59 14.71 -2.77 10.00
C LYS A 59 14.33 -1.42 9.37
N CYS A 60 13.89 -1.39 8.11
CA CYS A 60 13.46 -0.14 7.47
C CYS A 60 12.05 0.29 7.92
N ASP A 61 11.71 1.56 7.73
CA ASP A 61 10.42 2.09 8.17
C ASP A 61 9.23 1.38 7.53
N ALA A 62 9.32 1.00 6.26
CA ALA A 62 8.27 0.22 5.62
C ALA A 62 8.07 -1.17 6.27
N CYS A 63 9.13 -1.81 6.75
CA CYS A 63 9.02 -3.07 7.49
C CYS A 63 8.32 -2.87 8.84
N ARG A 64 8.68 -1.80 9.57
CA ARG A 64 8.06 -1.46 10.86
C ARG A 64 6.58 -1.14 10.70
N LEU A 65 6.24 -0.26 9.75
CA LEU A 65 4.85 0.13 9.46
C LEU A 65 4.02 -1.07 9.00
N ARG A 66 4.59 -1.95 8.17
CA ARG A 66 3.89 -3.16 7.73
C ARG A 66 3.58 -4.06 8.93
N ARG A 67 4.58 -4.41 9.73
CA ARG A 67 4.42 -5.28 10.89
C ARG A 67 3.38 -4.73 11.86
N ALA A 68 3.49 -3.45 12.23
CA ALA A 68 2.53 -2.79 13.10
C ALA A 68 1.11 -2.77 12.52
N GLY A 69 0.97 -2.62 11.20
CA GLY A 69 -0.32 -2.67 10.52
C GLY A 69 -0.99 -4.05 10.59
N PHE A 70 -0.23 -5.13 10.39
CA PHE A 70 -0.74 -6.51 10.52
C PHE A 70 -1.07 -6.85 11.97
N GLU A 71 -0.20 -6.47 12.91
CA GLU A 71 -0.42 -6.65 14.34
C GLU A 71 -1.70 -5.94 14.81
N ALA A 72 -1.87 -4.65 14.48
CA ALA A 72 -3.08 -3.90 14.81
C ALA A 72 -4.34 -4.47 14.13
N ALA A 73 -4.20 -5.05 12.92
CA ALA A 73 -5.32 -5.68 12.24
C ALA A 73 -5.73 -7.02 12.87
N GLY A 74 -4.89 -7.61 13.72
CA GLY A 74 -5.10 -8.95 14.29
C GLY A 74 -4.92 -10.06 13.25
N VAL A 75 -4.12 -9.82 12.21
CA VAL A 75 -3.91 -10.75 11.09
C VAL A 75 -2.44 -11.14 11.03
N PRO A 76 -2.10 -12.44 10.82
CA PRO A 76 -0.72 -12.85 10.63
C PRO A 76 -0.06 -12.13 9.44
N ASP A 77 1.13 -11.57 9.63
CA ASP A 77 1.91 -10.99 8.54
C ASP A 77 2.61 -12.11 7.74
N PRO A 78 2.27 -12.33 6.45
CA PRO A 78 2.90 -13.37 5.64
C PRO A 78 4.33 -13.02 5.17
N THR A 79 4.85 -11.86 5.57
CA THR A 79 6.18 -11.39 5.14
C THR A 79 7.29 -12.32 5.63
N ARG A 80 8.11 -12.79 4.70
CA ARG A 80 9.37 -13.47 5.00
C ARG A 80 10.41 -12.42 5.35
N TYR A 81 10.88 -12.42 6.60
CA TYR A 81 11.97 -11.55 7.05
C TYR A 81 13.32 -12.28 7.00
N ARG A 82 14.42 -11.52 6.94
CA ARG A 82 15.77 -12.02 7.15
C ARG A 82 16.05 -12.29 8.62
#